data_AF-A0A6C0LST6-F1
#
_entry.id   AF-A0A6C0LST6-F1
#
_cell.length_a   1.000
_cell.length_b   1.000
_cell.length_c   1.000
_cell.angle_alpha   90.00
_cell.angle_beta   90.00
_cell.angle_gamma   90.00
#
_symmetry.space_group_name_H-M   'P 1'
#
loop_
_entity.id
_entity.type
_entity.pdbx_description
1 polymer ?
#
loop_
_entity_poly.entity_id
_entity_poly.type
_entity_poly.pdbx_seq_one_letter_code
_entity_poly.pdbx_strand_id
1 'polypeptide(L)'
;MSNDAKQCPWCQRWCLKDAACDYVFACGLETTGKFVLGAGCGRTWCWQCGKKYCCPYYDPTTGQRLPTAKDHHDPFCCKKEEGFKEEDYCSGGHSSHCGRRW
;
A
#
# COMPACT_ATOMS: atom_id res chain seq x y z
N MET A 1 23.35 -3.30 -0.03
CA MET A 1 22.60 -2.75 -1.18
C MET A 1 21.47 -1.90 -0.61
N SER A 2 21.43 -0.61 -0.91
CA SER A 2 20.40 0.33 -0.44
C SER A 2 19.03 -0.13 -0.94
N ASN A 3 18.24 -0.71 -0.04
CA ASN A 3 17.01 -1.44 -0.32
C ASN A 3 15.79 -0.50 -0.24
N ASP A 4 16.01 0.77 -0.60
CA ASP A 4 15.15 1.92 -0.27
C ASP A 4 14.17 2.27 -1.40
N ALA A 5 14.27 1.58 -2.54
CA ALA A 5 13.37 1.71 -3.68
C ALA A 5 12.81 0.33 -4.10
N LYS A 6 11.49 0.24 -4.29
CA LYS A 6 10.79 -0.95 -4.79
C LYS A 6 9.63 -0.54 -5.68
N GLN A 7 9.27 -1.40 -6.64
CA GLN A 7 8.16 -1.13 -7.56
C GLN A 7 6.82 -1.54 -6.96
N CYS A 8 5.81 -0.70 -7.17
CA CYS A 8 4.44 -0.97 -6.78
C CYS A 8 3.90 -2.21 -7.54
N PRO A 9 3.31 -3.21 -6.86
CA PRO A 9 2.84 -4.44 -7.51
C PRO A 9 1.66 -4.25 -8.46
N TRP A 10 1.01 -3.08 -8.47
CA TRP A 10 -0.08 -2.76 -9.41
C TRP A 10 0.38 -1.96 -10.61
N CYS A 11 1.09 -0.85 -10.39
CA CYS A 11 1.42 0.10 -11.45
C CYS A 11 2.90 0.13 -11.81
N GLN A 12 3.72 -0.72 -11.17
CA GLN A 12 5.17 -0.87 -11.42
C GLN A 12 6.00 0.40 -11.23
N ARG A 13 5.41 1.46 -10.67
CA ARG A 13 6.13 2.69 -10.34
C ARG A 13 6.98 2.52 -9.11
N TRP A 14 8.14 3.17 -9.13
CA TRP A 14 9.06 3.21 -8.01
C TRP A 14 8.42 3.95 -6.83
N CYS A 15 8.42 3.28 -5.69
CA CYS A 15 8.08 3.84 -4.39
C CYS A 15 9.36 3.85 -3.55
N LEU A 16 9.51 4.87 -2.72
CA LEU A 16 10.58 4.92 -1.73
C LEU A 16 10.06 4.37 -0.40
N LYS A 17 10.94 3.69 0.34
CA LYS A 17 10.61 3.19 1.68
C LYS A 17 10.56 4.36 2.64
N ASP A 18 9.46 4.52 3.36
CA ASP A 18 9.46 5.34 4.57
C ASP A 18 10.32 4.63 5.64
N ALA A 19 11.18 5.37 6.32
CA ALA A 19 12.05 4.84 7.37
C ALA A 19 11.24 4.23 8.54
N ALA A 20 9.96 4.59 8.67
CA ALA A 20 9.14 4.26 9.84
C ALA A 20 8.25 3.00 9.72
N CYS A 21 8.06 2.39 8.54
CA CYS A 21 7.24 1.16 8.40
C CYS A 21 7.53 0.44 7.08
N ASP A 22 7.35 -0.88 7.07
CA ASP A 22 7.24 -1.66 5.82
C ASP A 22 5.86 -1.51 5.14
N TYR A 23 5.02 -0.61 5.64
CA TYR A 23 3.73 -0.27 5.04
C TYR A 23 3.90 0.91 4.08
N VAL A 24 3.71 0.66 2.79
CA VAL A 24 3.61 1.74 1.81
C VAL A 24 2.19 2.28 1.87
N PHE A 25 2.05 3.44 2.54
CA PHE A 25 0.76 4.05 2.84
C PHE A 25 -0.07 4.42 1.61
N ALA A 26 0.56 4.83 0.51
CA ALA A 26 -0.06 4.85 -0.80
C ALA A 26 1.02 5.01 -1.88
N CYS A 27 0.93 4.23 -2.95
CA CYS A 27 1.74 4.48 -4.14
C CYS A 27 1.34 5.84 -4.74
N GLY A 28 2.27 6.81 -4.78
CA GLY A 28 2.02 8.17 -5.26
C GLY A 28 1.85 9.22 -4.15
N LEU A 29 2.07 8.84 -2.89
CA LEU A 29 2.16 9.78 -1.77
C LEU A 29 3.56 10.42 -1.73
N GLU A 30 3.61 11.75 -1.61
CA GLU A 30 4.85 12.47 -1.33
C GLU A 30 5.19 12.45 0.16
N THR A 31 6.41 12.86 0.52
CA THR A 31 6.93 12.84 1.90
C THR A 31 6.13 13.69 2.89
N THR A 32 5.36 14.65 2.41
CA THR A 32 4.48 15.52 3.23
C THR A 32 3.12 14.86 3.53
N GLY A 33 2.85 13.67 2.99
CA GLY A 33 1.57 12.97 3.11
C GLY A 33 0.51 13.37 2.08
N LYS A 34 0.88 14.17 1.08
CA LYS A 34 -0.03 14.54 -0.02
C LYS A 34 0.04 13.53 -1.17
N PHE A 35 -1.11 13.11 -1.68
CA PHE A 35 -1.15 12.31 -2.90
C PHE A 35 -0.99 13.20 -4.13
N VAL A 36 -0.07 12.83 -5.01
CA VAL A 36 0.19 13.56 -6.25
C VAL A 36 -0.49 12.81 -7.42
N LEU A 37 -1.41 13.50 -8.09
CA LEU A 37 -2.09 12.97 -9.28
C LEU A 37 -1.09 12.51 -10.32
N GLY A 38 -1.29 11.31 -10.84
CA GLY A 38 -0.39 10.76 -11.83
C GLY A 38 1.00 10.39 -11.30
N ALA A 39 1.26 10.42 -9.98
CA ALA A 39 2.50 9.90 -9.38
C ALA A 39 2.39 8.44 -8.91
N GLY A 40 1.18 7.92 -8.68
CA GLY A 40 0.96 6.51 -8.36
C GLY A 40 -0.48 6.06 -8.48
N CYS A 41 -0.76 4.82 -8.10
CA CYS A 41 -2.09 4.21 -8.20
C CYS A 41 -2.95 4.39 -6.93
N GLY A 42 -2.44 5.04 -5.88
CA GLY A 42 -3.18 5.28 -4.65
C GLY A 42 -3.42 4.05 -3.78
N ARG A 43 -2.90 2.87 -4.15
CA ARG A 43 -3.03 1.62 -3.38
C ARG A 43 -1.89 1.43 -2.38
N THR A 44 -2.21 0.74 -1.29
CA THR A 44 -1.30 0.37 -0.21
C THR A 44 -0.69 -1.00 -0.46
N TRP A 45 0.56 -1.25 -0.06
CA TRP A 45 1.15 -2.59 -0.16
C TRP A 45 2.27 -2.79 0.86
N CYS A 46 2.65 -4.06 1.05
CA CYS A 46 3.70 -4.44 1.98
C CYS A 46 5.07 -4.36 1.32
N TRP A 47 5.94 -3.47 1.79
CA TRP A 47 7.32 -3.33 1.34
C TRP A 47 8.09 -4.64 1.47
N GLN A 48 7.93 -5.35 2.59
CA GLN A 48 8.72 -6.54 2.90
C GLN A 48 8.49 -7.66 1.90
N CYS A 49 7.22 -8.05 1.69
CA CYS A 49 6.87 -9.17 0.80
C CYS A 49 6.45 -8.74 -0.62
N GLY A 50 6.33 -7.44 -0.90
CA GLY A 50 5.91 -6.93 -2.21
C GLY A 50 4.44 -7.21 -2.55
N LYS A 51 3.67 -7.75 -1.60
CA LYS A 51 2.28 -8.17 -1.83
C LYS A 51 1.27 -7.07 -1.55
N LYS A 52 0.12 -7.22 -2.20
CA LYS A 52 -1.00 -6.28 -2.23
C LYS A 52 -1.73 -6.21 -0.89
N TYR A 53 -2.22 -5.02 -0.52
CA TYR A 53 -3.30 -4.84 0.45
C TYR A 53 -4.63 -4.54 -0.25
N CYS A 54 -5.74 -4.77 0.46
CA CYS A 54 -7.10 -4.50 -0.02
C CYS A 54 -7.38 -2.99 -0.08
N CYS A 55 -8.27 -2.61 -1.00
CA CYS A 55 -8.81 -1.26 -1.21
C CYS A 55 -7.75 -0.20 -1.60
N PRO A 56 -8.07 0.70 -2.55
CA PRO A 56 -7.26 1.90 -2.75
C PRO A 56 -7.47 2.89 -1.60
N TYR A 57 -6.42 3.62 -1.27
CA TYR A 57 -6.46 4.68 -0.25
C TYR A 57 -6.82 6.02 -0.89
N TYR A 58 -6.29 6.29 -2.08
CA TYR A 58 -6.59 7.46 -2.89
C TYR A 58 -7.16 7.05 -4.23
N ASP A 59 -8.08 7.85 -4.74
CA ASP A 59 -8.51 7.78 -6.14
C ASP A 59 -7.37 8.33 -7.02
N PRO A 60 -6.83 7.52 -7.95
CA PRO A 60 -5.74 7.97 -8.82
C PRO A 60 -6.14 9.06 -9.81
N THR A 61 -7.43 9.27 -10.03
CA THR A 61 -8.01 10.25 -10.98
C THR A 61 -8.28 11.59 -10.30
N THR A 62 -8.90 11.55 -9.11
CA THR A 62 -9.30 12.77 -8.37
C THR A 62 -8.31 13.17 -7.28
N GLY A 63 -7.45 12.24 -6.86
CA GLY A 63 -6.47 12.42 -5.80
C GLY A 63 -7.09 12.49 -4.41
N GLN A 64 -8.41 12.28 -4.31
CA GLN A 64 -9.13 12.30 -3.06
C GLN A 64 -8.94 10.99 -2.31
N ARG A 65 -8.88 11.06 -0.98
CA ARG A 65 -8.93 9.87 -0.14
C ARG A 65 -10.27 9.18 -0.36
N LEU A 66 -10.26 7.89 -0.64
CA LEU A 66 -11.48 7.12 -0.84
C LEU A 66 -12.20 6.88 0.50
N PRO A 67 -13.54 6.86 0.53
CA PRO A 67 -14.30 6.53 1.73
C PRO A 67 -14.07 5.07 2.18
N THR A 68 -13.60 4.22 1.25
CA THR A 68 -13.21 2.83 1.51
C THR A 68 -11.77 2.68 1.99
N ALA A 69 -11.02 3.77 2.15
CA ALA A 69 -9.64 3.74 2.64
C ALA A 69 -9.60 3.20 4.06
N LYS A 70 -8.80 2.14 4.28
CA LYS A 70 -8.67 1.48 5.57
C LYS A 70 -7.26 1.64 6.08
N ASP A 71 -7.16 2.11 7.32
CA ASP A 71 -5.90 2.14 8.06
C ASP A 71 -5.61 0.78 8.70
N HIS A 72 -6.64 -0.04 8.91
CA HIS A 72 -6.54 -1.34 9.56
C HIS A 72 -7.02 -2.45 8.61
N HIS A 73 -6.14 -3.41 8.35
CA HIS A 73 -6.42 -4.56 7.51
C HIS A 73 -6.45 -5.83 8.37
N ASP A 74 -7.61 -6.49 8.43
CA ASP A 74 -7.74 -7.83 9.02
C ASP A 74 -7.42 -8.94 7.98
N PRO A 75 -7.21 -10.20 8.42
CA PRO A 75 -6.87 -11.32 7.53
C PRO A 75 -7.93 -11.66 6.45
N PHE A 76 -9.14 -11.10 6.55
CA PHE A 76 -10.26 -11.34 5.65
C PHE A 76 -10.57 -10.15 4.75
N CYS A 77 -10.00 -8.96 4.98
CA CYS A 77 -10.28 -7.76 4.18
C CYS A 77 -9.99 -7.98 2.69
N CYS A 78 -8.84 -8.58 2.37
CA CYS A 78 -8.42 -8.85 1.00
C CYS A 78 -9.33 -9.83 0.28
N LYS A 79 -9.93 -10.79 1.00
CA LYS A 79 -10.83 -11.80 0.41
C LYS A 79 -12.11 -11.20 -0.17
N LYS A 80 -12.42 -9.94 0.17
CA LYS A 80 -13.60 -9.22 -0.32
C LYS A 80 -13.32 -8.41 -1.59
N GLU A 81 -12.08 -8.29 -2.03
CA GLU A 81 -11.75 -7.61 -3.29
C GLU A 81 -12.18 -8.46 -4.48
N GLU A 82 -12.73 -7.80 -5.50
CA GLU A 82 -13.00 -8.44 -6.77
C GLU A 82 -11.68 -8.94 -7.40
N GLY A 83 -11.67 -10.19 -7.86
CA GLY A 83 -10.47 -10.82 -8.42
C GLY A 83 -9.40 -11.18 -7.39
N PHE A 84 -9.77 -11.35 -6.11
CA PHE A 84 -8.85 -11.82 -5.07
C PHE A 84 -8.14 -13.12 -5.45
N LYS A 85 -6.82 -13.13 -5.31
CA LYS A 85 -5.93 -14.30 -5.40
C LYS A 85 -5.03 -14.31 -4.19
N GLU A 86 -5.07 -15.37 -3.39
CA GLU A 86 -4.39 -15.39 -2.09
C GLU A 86 -2.87 -15.12 -2.19
N GLU A 87 -2.24 -15.62 -3.25
CA GLU A 87 -0.82 -15.44 -3.52
C GLU A 87 -0.40 -13.97 -3.71
N ASP A 88 -1.31 -13.14 -4.22
CA ASP A 88 -1.07 -11.73 -4.55
C ASP A 88 -1.12 -10.83 -3.32
N TYR A 89 -1.81 -11.25 -2.25
CA TYR A 89 -2.10 -10.42 -1.09
C TYR A 89 -1.24 -10.78 0.13
N CYS A 90 -0.92 -9.76 0.93
CA CYS A 90 -0.15 -9.94 2.15
C CYS A 90 -1.00 -10.66 3.20
N SER A 91 -0.53 -11.84 3.66
CA SER A 91 -1.27 -12.72 4.58
C SER A 91 -1.41 -12.18 6.01
N GLY A 92 -0.65 -11.15 6.39
CA GLY A 92 -0.59 -10.72 7.78
C GLY A 92 -1.02 -9.28 8.06
N GLY A 93 -1.82 -8.69 7.16
CA GLY A 93 -2.42 -7.39 7.38
C GLY A 93 -1.40 -6.27 7.61
N HIS A 94 -1.83 -5.16 8.20
CA HIS A 94 -0.97 -3.99 8.47
C HIS A 94 0.11 -4.30 9.54
N SER A 95 0.01 -5.42 10.26
CA SER A 95 0.76 -5.67 11.50
C SER A 95 1.75 -6.84 11.49
N SER A 96 1.73 -7.75 10.51
CA SER A 96 2.69 -8.88 10.50
C SER A 96 4.09 -8.51 10.02
N HIS A 97 4.19 -7.49 9.16
CA HIS A 97 5.45 -7.08 8.55
C HIS A 97 5.86 -5.65 8.92
N CYS A 98 4.96 -4.84 9.49
CA CYS A 98 5.39 -3.61 10.15
C CYS A 98 5.80 -3.92 11.59
N GLY A 99 6.93 -3.35 12.01
CA GLY A 99 7.27 -3.29 13.43
C GLY A 99 6.15 -2.60 14.20
N ARG A 100 5.87 -3.06 15.42
CA ARG A 100 4.90 -2.40 16.33
C ARG A 100 5.29 -0.92 16.45
N ARG A 101 4.34 -0.02 16.14
CA ARG A 101 4.40 1.37 16.60
C ARG A 101 3.95 1.38 18.05
N TRP A 102 4.85 1.82 18.91
CA TRP A 102 4.70 1.94 20.36
C TRP A 102 3.98 3.26 20.69
#